data_AF-A0A6P5GER9-F1
#
_entry.id   AF-A0A6P5GER9-F1
#
_cell.length_a   1.000
_cell.length_b   1.000
_cell.length_c   1.000
_cell.angle_alpha   90.00
_cell.angle_beta   90.00
_cell.angle_gamma   90.00
#
_symmetry.space_group_name_H-M   'P 1'
#
loop_
_entity.id
_entity.type
_entity.pdbx_description
1 polymer ?
#
loop_
_entity_poly.entity_id
_entity_poly.type
_entity_poly.pdbx_seq_one_letter_code
_entity_poly.pdbx_strand_id
1 'polypeptide(L)'
;MGGAESSEQGTRNVRPRTTHSEHRYQQEQHEGTEFSREWSHYGDYRAPFQTYDSDPTPYPAAPHASAPPQDYSPRGYAPQSSGYSRAQPMPPPGSSRATRPRPKLERKYSKIADNYSSLEEITDALAQAGLESSNLIVGIDFTKSNEWTGKLSFNGRSLHYISDTPNPYEQAISIIGQTLSAFDEDNLIPCFGFGDASTHDQDVFSFYLNEKPCNGFPEALSRYREIVPQLRLAGPTSFAPMIEMAMTIVGNSGGQYHVLLIIADGQVTRSVDTEFGQLSSQERRTVDAIVKASELPLSIILVGVGDGPWGMMQEFDDNIPARSFDNFQFVNFTAIMSKDVSQTRKETEFAVSALMEVPSQYKATLELGILGRRDTKSPERVPLPPPFGTFNVASTAPKTFASSSGLQQRAPSHSSDRASTSTSPPAATPSDSQVCPVCLSNSRDMAFGCGHQTCSNCEPSLESCPICRRPIETRIKLY
;
A
#
# COMPACT_ATOMS: atom_id res chain seq x y z
N MET A 1 74.16 -19.50 -27.49
CA MET A 1 74.14 -19.82 -26.05
C MET A 1 72.72 -20.24 -25.71
N GLY A 2 72.48 -21.55 -25.72
CA GLY A 2 71.17 -22.17 -25.46
C GLY A 2 71.24 -22.93 -24.13
N GLY A 3 70.11 -22.93 -23.43
CA GLY A 3 69.96 -23.33 -22.02
C GLY A 3 70.29 -24.78 -21.70
N ALA A 4 70.58 -24.98 -20.41
CA ALA A 4 70.88 -26.26 -19.79
C ALA A 4 70.03 -26.45 -18.52
N GLU A 5 69.92 -27.73 -18.15
CA GLU A 5 69.53 -28.36 -16.88
C GLU A 5 68.07 -28.85 -16.80
N SER A 6 67.75 -30.13 -17.05
CA SER A 6 67.97 -31.39 -16.29
C SER A 6 67.23 -31.40 -14.94
N SER A 7 66.45 -32.41 -14.50
CA SER A 7 66.55 -33.86 -14.68
C SER A 7 65.27 -34.56 -14.13
N GLU A 8 64.98 -35.77 -14.62
CA GLU A 8 63.93 -36.70 -14.20
C GLU A 8 64.16 -37.36 -12.82
N GLN A 9 63.07 -37.77 -12.13
CA GLN A 9 62.72 -39.17 -11.78
C GLN A 9 61.73 -39.31 -10.60
N GLY A 10 60.77 -40.24 -10.76
CA GLY A 10 60.50 -41.27 -9.75
C GLY A 10 59.44 -41.01 -8.66
N THR A 11 58.21 -41.43 -8.91
CA THR A 11 57.12 -41.55 -7.92
C THR A 11 57.25 -42.80 -7.03
N ARG A 12 57.18 -42.64 -5.70
CA ARG A 12 56.94 -43.71 -4.71
C ARG A 12 55.95 -43.26 -3.63
N ASN A 13 54.94 -44.11 -3.39
CA ASN A 13 53.90 -44.04 -2.36
C ASN A 13 54.44 -44.20 -0.93
N VAL A 14 54.02 -43.34 0.02
CA VAL A 14 53.90 -43.64 1.47
C VAL A 14 52.78 -42.78 2.11
N ARG A 15 51.98 -43.39 3.01
CA ARG A 15 50.86 -42.85 3.83
C ARG A 15 51.30 -41.87 4.94
N PRO A 16 50.36 -41.15 5.58
CA PRO A 16 50.05 -41.44 7.01
C PRO A 16 48.53 -41.38 7.33
N ARG A 17 47.94 -42.36 8.04
CA ARG A 17 47.81 -42.56 9.51
C ARG A 17 46.63 -41.76 10.12
N THR A 18 45.47 -42.42 10.21
CA THR A 18 44.26 -42.01 10.95
C THR A 18 44.23 -42.67 12.34
N THR A 19 43.78 -41.93 13.35
CA THR A 19 43.55 -42.41 14.72
C THR A 19 42.05 -42.55 14.98
N HIS A 20 41.64 -43.73 15.45
CA HIS A 20 40.30 -44.08 15.91
C HIS A 20 40.22 -43.96 17.44
N SER A 21 39.12 -43.40 17.96
CA SER A 21 38.59 -43.74 19.28
C SER A 21 37.08 -43.96 19.17
N GLU A 22 36.64 -45.08 19.74
CA GLU A 22 35.30 -45.66 19.68
C GLU A 22 34.30 -44.90 20.56
N HIS A 23 33.04 -44.79 20.14
CA HIS A 23 31.90 -44.87 21.04
C HIS A 23 30.71 -45.52 20.33
N ARG A 24 30.17 -46.51 21.05
CA ARG A 24 29.20 -47.56 20.71
C ARG A 24 27.77 -47.01 20.85
N TYR A 25 26.91 -47.21 19.85
CA TYR A 25 25.45 -47.13 20.02
C TYR A 25 24.85 -48.50 19.73
N GLN A 26 24.15 -49.04 20.74
CA GLN A 26 23.42 -50.30 20.68
C GLN A 26 22.06 -50.10 20.02
N GLN A 27 21.69 -51.15 19.30
CA GLN A 27 20.46 -51.41 18.60
C GLN A 27 19.50 -52.11 19.58
N GLU A 28 18.28 -51.62 19.76
CA GLU A 28 17.19 -52.39 20.36
C GLU A 28 15.98 -52.41 19.41
N GLN A 29 15.51 -53.62 19.17
CA GLN A 29 14.42 -53.98 18.28
C GLN A 29 13.09 -54.02 19.06
N HIS A 30 12.03 -53.82 18.30
CA HIS A 30 10.63 -54.05 18.64
C HIS A 30 10.33 -55.48 19.10
N GLU A 31 9.45 -55.60 20.09
CA GLU A 31 8.42 -56.65 20.15
C GLU A 31 7.07 -55.99 20.49
N GLY A 32 6.03 -56.41 19.76
CA GLY A 32 4.68 -55.83 19.83
C GLY A 32 3.74 -56.62 20.75
N THR A 33 2.55 -56.05 20.95
CA THR A 33 1.32 -56.83 21.18
C THR A 33 0.13 -56.14 20.51
N GLU A 34 -0.69 -56.98 19.89
CA GLU A 34 -1.88 -56.72 19.10
C GLU A 34 -3.01 -56.02 19.89
N PHE A 35 -3.81 -55.21 19.18
CA PHE A 35 -5.25 -55.49 19.11
C PHE A 35 -5.85 -54.89 17.83
N SER A 36 -6.30 -55.77 16.94
CA SER A 36 -7.08 -55.49 15.73
C SER A 36 -8.57 -55.35 16.05
N ARG A 37 -9.26 -54.47 15.30
CA ARG A 37 -10.54 -54.65 14.55
C ARG A 37 -11.11 -53.28 14.20
N GLU A 38 -11.01 -52.86 12.93
CA GLU A 38 -12.12 -52.69 11.95
C GLU A 38 -13.28 -51.82 12.47
N TRP A 39 -13.73 -50.77 11.79
CA TRP A 39 -14.58 -50.85 10.59
C TRP A 39 -14.51 -49.57 9.73
N SER A 40 -14.67 -49.75 8.42
CA SER A 40 -14.83 -48.72 7.40
C SER A 40 -16.28 -48.20 7.29
N HIS A 41 -16.40 -47.03 6.67
CA HIS A 41 -17.51 -46.49 5.85
C HIS A 41 -18.48 -45.41 6.40
N TYR A 42 -18.46 -44.29 5.66
CA TYR A 42 -19.53 -43.38 5.20
C TYR A 42 -20.48 -42.72 6.21
N GLY A 43 -20.63 -41.40 6.08
CA GLY A 43 -21.88 -40.70 6.39
C GLY A 43 -21.73 -39.22 6.72
N ASP A 44 -22.32 -38.38 5.88
CA ASP A 44 -22.67 -36.96 6.06
C ASP A 44 -22.92 -36.52 7.51
N TYR A 45 -22.34 -35.37 7.91
CA TYR A 45 -22.80 -34.62 9.08
C TYR A 45 -23.49 -33.31 8.68
N ARG A 46 -24.81 -33.38 8.78
CA ARG A 46 -25.79 -32.29 8.77
C ARG A 46 -25.83 -31.65 10.17
N ALA A 47 -25.87 -30.31 10.23
CA ALA A 47 -25.94 -29.54 11.47
C ALA A 47 -27.24 -29.77 12.28
N PRO A 48 -27.22 -29.68 13.63
CA PRO A 48 -28.40 -29.91 14.44
C PRO A 48 -29.26 -28.66 14.61
N PHE A 49 -30.56 -28.84 14.45
CA PHE A 49 -31.63 -27.93 14.83
C PHE A 49 -31.75 -27.83 16.36
N GLN A 50 -31.94 -26.60 16.88
CA GLN A 50 -32.54 -26.36 18.19
C GLN A 50 -33.86 -25.62 18.00
N THR A 51 -34.94 -26.25 18.49
CA THR A 51 -36.32 -25.77 18.51
C THR A 51 -36.55 -24.93 19.76
N TYR A 52 -37.11 -23.74 19.61
CA TYR A 52 -37.77 -23.00 20.70
C TYR A 52 -39.26 -22.89 20.40
N ASP A 53 -40.06 -23.44 21.32
CA ASP A 53 -41.51 -23.28 21.42
C ASP A 53 -41.88 -21.81 21.65
N SER A 54 -42.97 -21.36 21.02
CA SER A 54 -43.56 -20.04 21.23
C SER A 54 -45.07 -20.19 21.28
N ASP A 55 -45.67 -19.79 22.41
CA ASP A 55 -47.13 -19.62 22.56
C ASP A 55 -47.44 -18.11 22.75
N PRO A 56 -48.63 -17.61 22.32
CA PRO A 56 -48.82 -16.23 21.89
C PRO A 56 -49.60 -15.35 22.88
N THR A 57 -49.38 -14.03 22.82
CA THR A 57 -50.35 -13.03 23.32
C THR A 57 -50.44 -11.82 22.36
N PRO A 58 -51.59 -11.11 22.31
CA PRO A 58 -52.08 -10.43 21.11
C PRO A 58 -51.90 -8.91 21.11
N TYR A 59 -51.68 -8.33 19.93
CA TYR A 59 -51.77 -6.88 19.68
C TYR A 59 -53.03 -6.51 18.87
N PRO A 60 -53.58 -5.28 19.03
CA PRO A 60 -54.89 -4.92 18.49
C PRO A 60 -54.86 -4.40 17.05
N ALA A 61 -56.02 -4.52 16.42
CA ALA A 61 -56.33 -4.29 15.01
C ALA A 61 -56.36 -2.82 14.57
N ALA A 62 -56.02 -2.57 13.30
CA ALA A 62 -56.35 -1.36 12.54
C ALA A 62 -57.66 -1.59 11.73
N PRO A 63 -58.54 -0.59 11.57
CA PRO A 63 -59.81 -0.78 10.88
C PRO A 63 -59.78 -0.49 9.38
N HIS A 64 -60.68 -1.19 8.68
CA HIS A 64 -60.91 -1.23 7.25
C HIS A 64 -61.60 0.01 6.65
N ALA A 65 -61.46 0.08 5.33
CA ALA A 65 -62.06 0.99 4.36
C ALA A 65 -63.61 1.00 4.32
N SER A 66 -64.15 2.05 3.68
CA SER A 66 -65.54 2.12 3.19
C SER A 66 -65.57 2.78 1.81
N ALA A 67 -66.57 2.38 1.01
CA ALA A 67 -66.65 2.38 -0.45
C ALA A 67 -67.36 3.64 -1.07
N PRO A 68 -67.64 3.70 -2.40
CA PRO A 68 -67.69 4.93 -3.23
C PRO A 68 -69.12 5.45 -3.54
N PRO A 69 -69.27 6.39 -4.50
CA PRO A 69 -70.25 6.15 -5.56
C PRO A 69 -69.80 6.51 -6.99
N GLN A 70 -70.51 5.87 -7.92
CA GLN A 70 -70.50 5.96 -9.40
C GLN A 70 -71.13 7.29 -9.88
N ASP A 71 -70.83 7.78 -11.09
CA ASP A 71 -71.64 7.50 -12.30
C ASP A 71 -71.21 8.31 -13.55
N TYR A 72 -71.61 7.77 -14.71
CA TYR A 72 -71.85 8.41 -16.02
C TYR A 72 -70.70 8.67 -17.04
N SER A 73 -70.69 7.82 -18.08
CA SER A 73 -70.34 8.18 -19.48
C SER A 73 -71.61 8.51 -20.26
N PRO A 74 -71.57 9.24 -21.40
CA PRO A 74 -71.62 8.49 -22.67
C PRO A 74 -70.94 9.14 -23.91
N ARG A 75 -70.40 8.25 -24.76
CA ARG A 75 -70.42 8.18 -26.25
C ARG A 75 -70.30 9.46 -27.11
N GLY A 76 -69.37 9.38 -28.09
CA GLY A 76 -69.78 9.38 -29.51
C GLY A 76 -69.03 10.32 -30.48
N TYR A 77 -68.74 9.78 -31.66
CA TYR A 77 -68.45 10.39 -32.98
C TYR A 77 -66.98 10.73 -33.39
N ALA A 78 -66.47 9.94 -34.34
CA ALA A 78 -65.68 10.41 -35.50
C ALA A 78 -66.67 10.85 -36.63
N PRO A 79 -66.29 11.47 -37.79
CA PRO A 79 -64.96 11.56 -38.43
C PRO A 79 -64.67 12.89 -39.22
N GLN A 80 -63.59 12.85 -40.04
CA GLN A 80 -63.36 13.54 -41.34
C GLN A 80 -62.45 14.79 -41.48
N SER A 81 -61.31 14.53 -42.16
CA SER A 81 -60.68 15.20 -43.31
C SER A 81 -60.47 16.72 -43.35
N SER A 82 -59.22 17.16 -43.61
CA SER A 82 -58.73 17.73 -44.88
C SER A 82 -57.32 18.30 -44.72
N GLY A 83 -56.47 18.13 -45.74
CA GLY A 83 -55.06 18.52 -45.71
C GLY A 83 -54.81 19.94 -46.21
N TYR A 84 -53.69 20.53 -45.78
CA TYR A 84 -52.95 21.59 -46.49
C TYR A 84 -51.48 21.60 -46.04
N SER A 85 -50.59 21.95 -46.97
CA SER A 85 -49.14 21.92 -46.86
C SER A 85 -48.53 23.13 -46.14
N ARG A 86 -47.31 22.91 -45.60
CA ARG A 86 -46.18 23.85 -45.47
C ARG A 86 -46.19 24.87 -44.32
N ALA A 87 -45.32 24.62 -43.33
CA ALA A 87 -44.18 25.48 -42.93
C ALA A 87 -43.51 24.87 -41.69
N GLN A 88 -42.18 24.69 -41.70
CA GLN A 88 -41.44 24.30 -40.49
C GLN A 88 -41.04 25.55 -39.69
N PRO A 89 -41.35 25.61 -38.39
CA PRO A 89 -40.69 26.52 -37.44
C PRO A 89 -39.55 25.79 -36.70
N MET A 90 -38.40 26.45 -36.58
CA MET A 90 -37.28 25.99 -35.74
C MET A 90 -37.64 25.96 -34.24
N PRO A 91 -37.14 24.99 -33.46
CA PRO A 91 -37.08 25.07 -31.99
C PRO A 91 -35.66 25.40 -31.46
N PRO A 92 -35.54 25.79 -30.16
CA PRO A 92 -34.55 26.74 -29.62
C PRO A 92 -33.23 26.08 -29.13
N PRO A 93 -32.20 26.86 -28.77
CA PRO A 93 -30.91 26.32 -28.31
C PRO A 93 -31.00 25.91 -26.84
N GLY A 94 -30.50 24.71 -26.49
CA GLY A 94 -30.43 24.32 -25.07
C GLY A 94 -29.96 22.90 -24.78
N SER A 95 -28.64 22.74 -24.69
CA SER A 95 -27.94 21.82 -23.77
C SER A 95 -28.29 20.32 -23.79
N SER A 96 -27.81 19.60 -24.82
CA SER A 96 -27.34 18.22 -24.63
C SER A 96 -25.83 18.26 -24.44
N ARG A 97 -25.36 18.11 -23.19
CA ARG A 97 -23.95 17.80 -22.91
C ARG A 97 -23.69 16.38 -23.39
N ALA A 98 -23.46 16.24 -24.70
CA ALA A 98 -23.06 14.99 -25.31
C ALA A 98 -21.74 14.55 -24.68
N THR A 99 -21.76 13.40 -24.02
CA THR A 99 -20.56 12.63 -23.68
C THR A 99 -19.77 12.45 -24.98
N ARG A 100 -18.63 13.14 -25.08
CA ARG A 100 -17.70 12.94 -26.20
C ARG A 100 -17.34 11.45 -26.25
N PRO A 101 -17.39 10.81 -27.44
CA PRO A 101 -16.93 9.43 -27.57
C PRO A 101 -15.44 9.39 -27.21
N ARG A 102 -15.08 8.53 -26.25
CA ARG A 102 -13.68 8.30 -25.88
C ARG A 102 -12.88 7.84 -27.11
N PRO A 103 -11.66 8.36 -27.34
CA PRO A 103 -10.76 7.86 -28.37
C PRO A 103 -10.64 6.33 -28.35
N LYS A 104 -10.56 5.69 -29.52
CA LYS A 104 -10.50 4.21 -29.64
C LYS A 104 -9.37 3.57 -28.83
N LEU A 105 -8.26 4.28 -28.62
CA LEU A 105 -7.08 3.84 -27.88
C LEU A 105 -7.37 3.74 -26.36
N GLU A 106 -8.03 4.73 -25.77
CA GLU A 106 -8.44 4.68 -24.35
C GLU A 106 -9.38 3.49 -24.08
N ARG A 107 -10.20 3.09 -25.06
CA ARG A 107 -11.06 1.92 -24.93
C ARG A 107 -10.28 0.61 -24.96
N LYS A 108 -9.21 0.53 -25.76
CA LYS A 108 -8.35 -0.67 -25.89
C LYS A 108 -7.63 -1.00 -24.59
N TYR A 109 -7.18 0.02 -23.86
CA TYR A 109 -6.43 -0.12 -22.61
C TYR A 109 -7.25 0.26 -21.38
N SER A 110 -8.59 0.20 -21.46
CA SER A 110 -9.45 0.58 -20.33
C SER A 110 -9.40 -0.42 -19.17
N LYS A 111 -9.26 -1.70 -19.52
CA LYS A 111 -9.03 -2.84 -18.62
C LYS A 111 -8.07 -3.80 -19.33
N ILE A 112 -6.97 -4.16 -18.69
CA ILE A 112 -6.04 -5.17 -19.23
C ILE A 112 -6.50 -6.55 -18.72
N ALA A 113 -6.19 -7.60 -19.49
CA ALA A 113 -6.57 -8.96 -19.16
C ALA A 113 -5.33 -9.79 -18.85
N ASP A 114 -5.51 -10.80 -18.00
CA ASP A 114 -4.48 -11.77 -17.65
C ASP A 114 -4.14 -12.64 -18.87
N ASN A 115 -3.03 -12.32 -19.54
CA ASN A 115 -2.65 -12.95 -20.81
C ASN A 115 -1.43 -13.87 -20.70
N TYR A 116 -0.81 -13.98 -19.52
CA TYR A 116 0.45 -14.69 -19.34
C TYR A 116 0.35 -15.78 -18.29
N SER A 117 1.08 -16.87 -18.50
CA SER A 117 1.10 -18.04 -17.62
C SER A 117 2.46 -18.30 -16.98
N SER A 118 3.51 -17.61 -17.44
CA SER A 118 4.88 -17.76 -16.95
C SER A 118 5.69 -16.46 -17.01
N LEU A 119 6.77 -16.41 -16.24
CA LEU A 119 7.70 -15.27 -16.23
C LEU A 119 8.45 -15.14 -17.56
N GLU A 120 8.71 -16.25 -18.24
CA GLU A 120 9.36 -16.27 -19.57
C GLU A 120 8.48 -15.59 -20.61
N GLU A 121 7.19 -15.92 -20.67
CA GLU A 121 6.25 -15.27 -21.59
C GLU A 121 6.15 -13.76 -21.35
N ILE A 122 6.20 -13.33 -20.08
CA ILE A 122 6.20 -11.90 -19.73
C ILE A 122 7.50 -11.23 -20.16
N THR A 123 8.64 -11.86 -19.87
CA THR A 123 9.96 -11.35 -20.25
C THR A 123 10.05 -11.18 -21.76
N ASP A 124 9.61 -12.19 -22.52
CA ASP A 124 9.53 -12.16 -23.97
C ASP A 124 8.58 -11.06 -24.45
N ALA A 125 7.44 -10.88 -23.80
CA ALA A 125 6.49 -9.83 -24.18
C ALA A 125 7.03 -8.41 -23.91
N LEU A 126 7.79 -8.20 -22.84
CA LEU A 126 8.49 -6.95 -22.53
C LEU A 126 9.59 -6.69 -23.55
N ALA A 127 10.43 -7.69 -23.82
CA ALA A 127 11.50 -7.59 -24.82
C ALA A 127 10.95 -7.31 -26.23
N GLN A 128 9.88 -8.00 -26.64
CA GLN A 128 9.19 -7.77 -27.92
C GLN A 128 8.51 -6.39 -27.99
N ALA A 129 8.09 -5.83 -26.86
CA ALA A 129 7.57 -4.48 -26.79
C ALA A 129 8.66 -3.41 -26.96
N GLY A 130 9.94 -3.80 -26.84
CA GLY A 130 11.09 -2.90 -26.87
C GLY A 130 11.46 -2.33 -25.50
N LEU A 131 10.97 -2.93 -24.40
CA LEU A 131 11.44 -2.56 -23.07
C LEU A 131 12.81 -3.21 -22.83
N GLU A 132 13.87 -2.44 -23.05
CA GLU A 132 15.25 -2.87 -22.80
C GLU A 132 15.60 -2.76 -21.30
N SER A 133 15.05 -1.75 -20.62
CA SER A 133 15.22 -1.48 -19.20
C SER A 133 14.02 -0.71 -18.67
N SER A 134 13.74 -0.87 -17.38
CA SER A 134 12.77 -0.09 -16.60
C SER A 134 13.45 0.48 -15.37
N ASN A 135 12.79 1.43 -14.72
CA ASN A 135 13.24 1.98 -13.44
C ASN A 135 12.23 1.61 -12.36
N LEU A 136 12.70 1.07 -11.24
CA LEU A 136 11.83 0.67 -10.14
C LEU A 136 11.78 1.73 -9.04
N ILE A 137 10.58 1.96 -8.48
CA ILE A 137 10.36 2.80 -7.31
C ILE A 137 9.64 1.97 -6.26
N VAL A 138 10.05 2.03 -5.00
CA VAL A 138 9.42 1.27 -3.90
C VAL A 138 8.81 2.22 -2.87
N GLY A 139 7.53 2.03 -2.58
CA GLY A 139 6.79 2.68 -1.50
C GLY A 139 6.31 1.67 -0.47
N ILE A 140 6.64 1.88 0.80
CA ILE A 140 6.24 1.01 1.91
C ILE A 140 5.25 1.74 2.82
N ASP A 141 4.09 1.12 3.00
CA ASP A 141 3.07 1.56 3.95
C ASP A 141 3.54 1.27 5.39
N PHE A 142 3.63 2.32 6.21
CA PHE A 142 3.94 2.29 7.65
C PHE A 142 2.80 2.82 8.51
N THR A 143 1.56 2.63 8.07
CA THR A 143 0.36 2.97 8.83
C THR A 143 0.13 1.98 9.97
N LYS A 144 -0.62 2.43 10.97
CA LYS A 144 -0.88 1.70 12.21
C LYS A 144 -1.73 0.45 11.99
N SER A 145 -2.48 0.36 10.90
CA SER A 145 -3.31 -0.83 10.62
C SER A 145 -2.52 -2.13 10.54
N ASN A 146 -1.26 -2.03 10.15
CA ASN A 146 -0.28 -3.11 10.21
C ASN A 146 -0.11 -3.76 11.59
N GLU A 147 -0.54 -3.13 12.68
CA GLU A 147 -0.54 -3.74 14.02
C GLU A 147 -1.60 -4.85 14.17
N TRP A 148 -2.72 -4.76 13.43
CA TRP A 148 -3.86 -5.67 13.57
C TRP A 148 -4.22 -6.45 12.30
N THR A 149 -3.76 -6.04 11.12
CA THR A 149 -4.01 -6.74 9.84
C THR A 149 -3.16 -7.99 9.63
N GLY A 150 -2.35 -8.38 10.62
CA GLY A 150 -1.69 -9.68 10.69
C GLY A 150 -2.38 -10.69 11.61
N LYS A 151 -3.63 -10.42 12.02
CA LYS A 151 -4.37 -11.25 13.00
C LYS A 151 -4.51 -12.70 12.55
N LEU A 152 -4.92 -12.92 11.31
CA LEU A 152 -5.12 -14.24 10.73
C LEU A 152 -3.88 -14.73 9.99
N SER A 153 -3.33 -13.89 9.12
CA SER A 153 -2.24 -14.23 8.20
C SER A 153 -0.85 -14.25 8.84
N PHE A 154 -0.68 -13.61 10.01
CA PHE A 154 0.64 -13.48 10.65
C PHE A 154 0.60 -13.74 12.16
N ASN A 155 -0.30 -14.63 12.58
CA ASN A 155 -0.41 -15.14 13.95
C ASN A 155 -0.61 -14.06 15.02
N GLY A 156 -1.41 -13.02 14.72
CA GLY A 156 -1.66 -11.95 15.69
C GLY A 156 -0.52 -10.96 15.83
N ARG A 157 0.55 -11.07 15.04
CA ARG A 157 1.67 -10.14 15.06
C ARG A 157 1.45 -9.00 14.08
N SER A 158 2.10 -7.88 14.35
CA SER A 158 2.19 -6.79 13.38
C SER A 158 2.87 -7.27 12.10
N LEU A 159 2.38 -6.82 10.94
CA LEU A 159 2.98 -7.12 9.63
C LEU A 159 4.40 -6.54 9.49
N HIS A 160 4.79 -5.57 10.32
CA HIS A 160 6.15 -5.04 10.42
C HIS A 160 6.99 -5.67 11.54
N TYR A 161 6.51 -6.72 12.22
CA TYR A 161 7.27 -7.33 13.31
C TYR A 161 8.62 -7.87 12.79
N ILE A 162 9.73 -7.34 13.31
CA ILE A 162 11.09 -7.73 12.93
C ILE A 162 11.53 -8.93 13.77
N SER A 163 11.90 -10.01 13.11
CA SER A 163 12.43 -11.22 13.75
C SER A 163 13.46 -11.93 12.86
N ASP A 164 13.87 -13.13 13.26
CA ASP A 164 14.69 -14.02 12.43
C ASP A 164 13.89 -14.58 11.24
N THR A 165 12.56 -14.65 11.36
CA THR A 165 11.67 -15.04 10.26
C THR A 165 11.19 -13.78 9.52
N PRO A 166 11.29 -13.73 8.19
CA PRO A 166 10.83 -12.59 7.40
C PRO A 166 9.33 -12.35 7.58
N ASN A 167 8.94 -11.12 7.88
CA ASN A 167 7.53 -10.71 7.85
C ASN A 167 7.02 -10.55 6.40
N PRO A 168 5.70 -10.38 6.18
CA PRO A 168 5.14 -10.31 4.83
C PRO A 168 5.74 -9.22 3.93
N TYR A 169 6.10 -8.05 4.49
CA TYR A 169 6.80 -7.00 3.74
C TYR A 169 8.19 -7.46 3.30
N GLU A 170 8.96 -8.08 4.19
CA GLU A 170 10.30 -8.59 3.87
C GLU A 170 10.25 -9.68 2.79
N GLN A 171 9.25 -10.57 2.86
CA GLN A 171 9.03 -11.60 1.84
C GLN A 171 8.69 -10.97 0.49
N ALA A 172 7.76 -10.00 0.45
CA ALA A 172 7.38 -9.31 -0.78
C ALA A 172 8.57 -8.57 -1.42
N ILE A 173 9.33 -7.79 -0.63
CA ILE A 173 10.56 -7.09 -1.09
C ILE A 173 11.56 -8.09 -1.67
N SER A 174 11.77 -9.22 -0.99
CA SER A 174 12.74 -10.24 -1.42
C SER A 174 12.35 -10.92 -2.73
N ILE A 175 11.10 -11.36 -2.86
CA ILE A 175 10.64 -12.11 -4.03
C ILE A 175 10.53 -11.20 -5.26
N ILE A 176 10.01 -9.98 -5.08
CA ILE A 176 10.00 -8.99 -6.15
C ILE A 176 11.42 -8.63 -6.55
N GLY A 177 12.33 -8.46 -5.59
CA GLY A 177 13.71 -8.15 -5.91
C GLY A 177 14.40 -9.20 -6.75
N GLN A 178 14.10 -10.48 -6.55
CA GLN A 178 14.62 -11.55 -7.41
C GLN A 178 14.01 -11.56 -8.82
N THR A 179 12.77 -11.07 -8.95
CA THR A 179 12.02 -11.12 -10.20
C THR A 179 12.24 -9.88 -11.06
N LEU A 180 12.18 -8.69 -10.46
CA LEU A 180 12.20 -7.40 -11.16
C LEU A 180 13.60 -6.82 -11.32
N SER A 181 14.60 -7.26 -10.54
CA SER A 181 15.98 -6.75 -10.67
C SER A 181 16.59 -6.98 -12.05
N ALA A 182 16.15 -8.01 -12.78
CA ALA A 182 16.58 -8.25 -14.15
C ALA A 182 16.12 -7.17 -15.14
N PHE A 183 15.09 -6.39 -14.78
CA PHE A 183 14.51 -5.34 -15.60
C PHE A 183 14.87 -3.93 -15.13
N ASP A 184 15.64 -3.78 -14.05
CA ASP A 184 16.07 -2.48 -13.55
C ASP A 184 17.38 -2.05 -14.23
N GLU A 185 17.42 -0.82 -14.78
CA GLU A 185 18.54 -0.37 -15.63
C GLU A 185 19.87 -0.25 -14.88
N ASP A 186 19.84 0.33 -13.68
CA ASP A 186 21.02 0.75 -12.94
C ASP A 186 21.14 0.10 -11.55
N ASN A 187 20.16 -0.72 -11.17
CA ASN A 187 20.04 -1.33 -9.85
C ASN A 187 19.93 -0.27 -8.73
N LEU A 188 19.52 0.96 -9.04
CA LEU A 188 19.30 2.04 -8.09
C LEU A 188 17.82 2.22 -7.84
N ILE A 189 17.37 1.88 -6.64
CA ILE A 189 15.96 1.82 -6.28
C ILE A 189 15.62 2.95 -5.30
N PRO A 190 14.96 4.04 -5.75
CA PRO A 190 14.33 5.00 -4.87
C PRO A 190 13.32 4.30 -3.94
N CYS A 191 13.59 4.33 -2.63
CA CYS A 191 12.77 3.70 -1.61
C CYS A 191 12.19 4.75 -0.65
N PHE A 192 10.89 4.68 -0.41
CA PHE A 192 10.14 5.63 0.39
C PHE A 192 9.20 4.92 1.38
N GLY A 193 8.93 5.59 2.49
CA GLY A 193 7.89 5.21 3.44
C GLY A 193 6.80 6.26 3.55
N PHE A 194 5.58 5.85 3.91
CA PHE A 194 4.46 6.76 4.15
C PHE A 194 3.53 6.22 5.25
N GLY A 195 2.73 7.09 5.86
CA GLY A 195 1.73 6.69 6.86
C GLY A 195 2.22 6.59 8.31
N ASP A 196 3.51 6.82 8.56
CA ASP A 196 4.05 6.95 9.91
C ASP A 196 3.69 8.32 10.53
N ALA A 197 4.00 8.51 11.81
CA ALA A 197 3.69 9.74 12.54
C ALA A 197 4.40 10.99 11.99
N SER A 198 5.44 10.86 11.17
CA SER A 198 6.07 12.00 10.48
C SER A 198 5.34 12.41 9.20
N THR A 199 4.71 11.47 8.50
CA THR A 199 4.15 11.68 7.16
C THR A 199 2.62 11.71 7.11
N HIS A 200 1.95 10.98 7.99
CA HIS A 200 0.48 10.77 7.95
C HIS A 200 0.01 10.43 6.51
N ASP A 201 -1.12 10.99 6.06
CA ASP A 201 -1.66 10.84 4.70
C ASP A 201 -1.24 11.97 3.75
N GLN A 202 -0.23 12.76 4.11
CA GLN A 202 0.16 13.98 3.39
C GLN A 202 1.50 13.84 2.68
N ASP A 203 2.46 13.15 3.31
CA ASP A 203 3.85 13.10 2.86
C ASP A 203 4.40 11.68 2.67
N VAL A 204 5.61 11.62 2.13
CA VAL A 204 6.46 10.42 2.11
C VAL A 204 7.81 10.81 2.67
N PHE A 205 8.53 9.87 3.26
CA PHE A 205 9.94 10.05 3.62
C PHE A 205 10.84 9.15 2.78
N SER A 206 12.04 9.62 2.44
CA SER A 206 13.05 8.81 1.76
C SER A 206 13.78 7.90 2.74
N PHE A 207 14.14 6.68 2.33
CA PHE A 207 14.87 5.73 3.19
C PHE A 207 16.26 6.25 3.60
N TYR A 208 16.89 7.03 2.73
CA TYR A 208 18.16 7.71 2.99
C TYR A 208 18.03 9.23 2.90
N LEU A 209 18.94 9.93 3.58
CA LEU A 209 19.05 11.37 3.48
C LEU A 209 19.44 11.79 2.06
N ASN A 210 19.01 12.98 1.63
CA ASN A 210 19.27 13.53 0.30
C ASN A 210 18.81 12.61 -0.84
N GLU A 211 17.77 11.81 -0.60
CA GLU A 211 17.10 11.02 -1.64
C GLU A 211 18.03 9.98 -2.30
N LYS A 212 19.09 9.55 -1.61
CA LYS A 212 19.99 8.51 -2.11
C LYS A 212 19.19 7.22 -2.36
N PRO A 213 19.18 6.66 -3.59
CA PRO A 213 18.54 5.39 -3.86
C PRO A 213 19.27 4.22 -3.18
N CYS A 214 18.57 3.12 -2.95
CA CYS A 214 19.15 1.86 -2.50
C CYS A 214 19.87 1.16 -3.67
N ASN A 215 21.02 0.56 -3.42
CA ASN A 215 21.71 -0.32 -4.37
C ASN A 215 21.06 -1.71 -4.35
N GLY A 216 20.01 -1.84 -5.15
CA GLY A 216 19.20 -3.04 -5.28
C GLY A 216 18.33 -3.36 -4.08
N PHE A 217 17.51 -4.39 -4.25
CA PHE A 217 16.61 -4.89 -3.22
C PHE A 217 17.31 -5.41 -1.95
N PRO A 218 18.53 -5.96 -1.99
CA PRO A 218 19.24 -6.31 -0.76
C PRO A 218 19.51 -5.10 0.16
N GLU A 219 19.89 -3.94 -0.39
CA GLU A 219 20.04 -2.71 0.41
C GLU A 219 18.67 -2.18 0.86
N ALA A 220 17.64 -2.24 0.00
CA ALA A 220 16.28 -1.83 0.36
C ALA A 220 15.72 -2.65 1.55
N LEU A 221 15.91 -3.97 1.54
CA LEU A 221 15.50 -4.88 2.61
C LEU A 221 16.27 -4.62 3.91
N SER A 222 17.60 -4.46 3.81
CA SER A 222 18.45 -4.15 4.96
C SER A 222 18.02 -2.83 5.59
N ARG A 223 17.78 -1.80 4.77
CA ARG A 223 17.36 -0.48 5.22
C ARG A 223 15.95 -0.46 5.80
N TYR A 224 15.02 -1.24 5.23
CA TYR A 224 13.70 -1.47 5.82
C TYR A 224 13.81 -2.01 7.25
N ARG A 225 14.62 -3.05 7.49
CA ARG A 225 14.84 -3.62 8.84
C ARG A 225 15.45 -2.63 9.83
N GLU A 226 16.27 -1.69 9.37
CA GLU A 226 16.84 -0.62 10.22
C GLU A 226 15.82 0.46 10.59
N ILE A 227 14.96 0.84 9.66
CA ILE A 227 13.99 1.94 9.81
C ILE A 227 12.81 1.51 10.68
N VAL A 228 12.26 0.31 10.45
CA VAL A 228 11.02 -0.16 11.08
C VAL A 228 10.99 -0.01 12.61
N PRO A 229 12.01 -0.48 13.37
CA PRO A 229 11.96 -0.43 14.84
C PRO A 229 11.93 0.97 15.42
N GLN A 230 12.27 1.98 14.62
CA GLN A 230 12.33 3.36 15.06
C GLN A 230 11.02 4.11 14.75
N LEU A 231 10.21 3.60 13.80
CA LEU A 231 8.97 4.25 13.35
C LEU A 231 7.88 4.21 14.41
N ARG A 232 7.09 5.29 14.43
CA ARG A 232 5.80 5.32 15.09
C ARG A 232 4.73 5.21 14.02
N LEU A 233 4.14 4.02 13.87
CA LEU A 233 3.07 3.79 12.91
C LEU A 233 1.86 4.69 13.21
N ALA A 234 1.25 5.29 12.18
CA ALA A 234 0.16 6.25 12.34
C ALA A 234 -0.91 6.13 11.25
N GLY A 235 -1.34 7.24 10.66
CA GLY A 235 -2.37 7.32 9.65
C GLY A 235 -2.88 8.77 9.52
N PRO A 236 -3.94 9.05 8.74
CA PRO A 236 -4.69 8.13 7.88
C PRO A 236 -3.86 7.49 6.76
N THR A 237 -4.46 6.55 6.03
CA THR A 237 -3.84 5.83 4.91
C THR A 237 -4.34 6.40 3.59
N SER A 238 -3.42 6.90 2.75
CA SER A 238 -3.66 7.36 1.38
C SER A 238 -2.43 7.02 0.53
N PHE A 239 -2.63 6.53 -0.69
CA PHE A 239 -1.51 6.26 -1.61
C PHE A 239 -1.14 7.48 -2.45
N ALA A 240 -1.96 8.54 -2.41
CA ALA A 240 -1.73 9.75 -3.19
C ALA A 240 -0.32 10.34 -3.00
N PRO A 241 0.23 10.47 -1.76
CA PRO A 241 1.58 11.00 -1.59
C PRO A 241 2.65 10.16 -2.29
N MET A 242 2.52 8.84 -2.25
CA MET A 242 3.47 7.92 -2.88
C MET A 242 3.36 7.95 -4.41
N ILE A 243 2.14 7.96 -4.95
CA ILE A 243 1.91 8.06 -6.39
C ILE A 243 2.43 9.40 -6.92
N GLU A 244 2.13 10.52 -6.25
CA GLU A 244 2.65 11.84 -6.61
C GLU A 244 4.19 11.91 -6.56
N MET A 245 4.81 11.21 -5.60
CA MET A 245 6.28 11.11 -5.54
C MET A 245 6.82 10.37 -6.77
N ALA A 246 6.21 9.25 -7.15
CA ALA A 246 6.60 8.53 -8.35
C ALA A 246 6.41 9.37 -9.62
N MET A 247 5.31 10.13 -9.70
CA MET A 247 5.11 11.09 -10.80
C MET A 247 6.24 12.14 -10.88
N THR A 248 6.73 12.62 -9.73
CA THR A 248 7.86 13.55 -9.66
C THR A 248 9.13 12.93 -10.22
N ILE A 249 9.42 11.68 -9.84
CA ILE A 249 10.59 10.92 -10.32
C ILE A 249 10.52 10.70 -11.84
N VAL A 250 9.34 10.32 -12.36
CA VAL A 250 9.11 10.16 -13.80
C VAL A 250 9.30 11.49 -14.54
N GLY A 251 8.82 12.61 -13.99
CA GLY A 251 9.05 13.94 -14.56
C GLY A 251 10.55 14.30 -14.61
N ASN A 252 11.28 14.06 -13.52
CA ASN A 252 12.70 14.38 -13.37
C ASN A 252 13.61 13.50 -14.25
N SER A 253 13.22 12.26 -14.51
CA SER A 253 13.92 11.36 -15.47
C SER A 253 13.71 11.76 -16.94
N GLY A 254 12.88 12.77 -17.22
CA GLY A 254 12.55 13.18 -18.58
C GLY A 254 11.49 12.31 -19.25
N GLY A 255 10.64 11.65 -18.45
CA GLY A 255 9.58 10.77 -18.94
C GLY A 255 10.08 9.37 -19.29
N GLN A 256 11.09 8.86 -18.60
CA GLN A 256 11.45 7.45 -18.70
C GLN A 256 10.38 6.57 -18.07
N TYR A 257 10.25 5.33 -18.54
CA TYR A 257 9.29 4.38 -18.00
C TYR A 257 9.69 3.94 -16.59
N HIS A 258 8.73 4.01 -15.67
CA HIS A 258 8.92 3.55 -14.29
C HIS A 258 7.81 2.59 -13.88
N VAL A 259 8.16 1.68 -12.96
CA VAL A 259 7.20 0.84 -12.24
C VAL A 259 7.27 1.21 -10.76
N LEU A 260 6.18 1.75 -10.23
CA LEU A 260 6.00 1.98 -8.80
C LEU A 260 5.44 0.72 -8.14
N LEU A 261 6.21 0.16 -7.21
CA LEU A 261 5.79 -0.88 -6.31
C LEU A 261 5.32 -0.28 -4.99
N ILE A 262 4.05 -0.45 -4.64
CA ILE A 262 3.52 -0.12 -3.31
C ILE A 262 3.27 -1.43 -2.56
N ILE A 263 3.86 -1.60 -1.37
CA ILE A 263 3.56 -2.72 -0.48
C ILE A 263 2.73 -2.19 0.69
N ALA A 264 1.50 -2.70 0.84
CA ALA A 264 0.54 -2.17 1.81
C ALA A 264 -0.45 -3.23 2.31
N ASP A 265 -1.11 -2.93 3.42
CA ASP A 265 -2.11 -3.82 4.03
C ASP A 265 -3.56 -3.60 3.54
N GLY A 266 -3.72 -2.69 2.58
CA GLY A 266 -4.97 -2.40 1.88
C GLY A 266 -5.97 -1.54 2.66
N GLN A 267 -5.61 -1.02 3.84
CA GLN A 267 -6.53 -0.23 4.68
C GLN A 267 -6.54 1.27 4.34
N VAL A 268 -6.89 1.65 3.11
CA VAL A 268 -7.13 3.07 2.77
C VAL A 268 -8.26 3.61 3.66
N THR A 269 -8.00 4.73 4.35
CA THR A 269 -8.91 5.20 5.42
C THR A 269 -10.27 5.59 4.86
N ARG A 270 -11.32 5.00 5.41
CA ARG A 270 -12.72 5.41 5.18
C ARG A 270 -13.20 6.30 6.32
N SER A 271 -13.84 7.42 6.00
CA SER A 271 -14.47 8.25 7.03
C SER A 271 -15.73 7.56 7.55
N VAL A 272 -16.03 7.73 8.84
CA VAL A 272 -17.30 7.28 9.45
C VAL A 272 -18.51 8.03 8.88
N ASP A 273 -18.30 9.22 8.32
CA ASP A 273 -19.33 10.04 7.69
C ASP A 273 -19.52 9.72 6.19
N THR A 274 -18.80 8.72 5.67
CA THR A 274 -18.92 8.34 4.26
C THR A 274 -20.20 7.53 4.06
N GLU A 275 -21.20 8.13 3.43
CA GLU A 275 -22.43 7.42 3.04
C GLU A 275 -22.11 6.18 2.19
N PHE A 276 -22.97 5.17 2.27
CA PHE A 276 -22.81 3.92 1.53
C PHE A 276 -22.65 4.19 0.02
N GLY A 277 -21.49 3.86 -0.54
CA GLY A 277 -21.16 4.06 -1.95
C GLY A 277 -20.43 5.36 -2.29
N GLN A 278 -20.10 6.21 -1.32
CA GLN A 278 -19.20 7.36 -1.54
C GLN A 278 -17.75 7.03 -1.16
N LEU A 279 -16.80 7.69 -1.82
CA LEU A 279 -15.37 7.63 -1.49
C LEU A 279 -15.04 8.67 -0.40
N SER A 280 -14.24 8.27 0.57
CA SER A 280 -13.59 9.13 1.57
C SER A 280 -12.65 10.14 0.91
N SER A 281 -12.17 11.11 1.69
CA SER A 281 -11.14 12.04 1.20
C SER A 281 -9.85 11.33 0.76
N GLN A 282 -9.43 10.29 1.48
CA GLN A 282 -8.20 9.55 1.18
C GLN A 282 -8.39 8.65 -0.05
N GLU A 283 -9.53 7.99 -0.15
CA GLU A 283 -9.89 7.18 -1.33
C GLU A 283 -9.96 8.06 -2.58
N ARG A 284 -10.64 9.21 -2.50
CA ARG A 284 -10.75 10.15 -3.64
C ARG A 284 -9.39 10.69 -4.08
N ARG A 285 -8.55 11.12 -3.13
CA ARG A 285 -7.17 11.56 -3.45
C ARG A 285 -6.35 10.47 -4.11
N THR A 286 -6.50 9.22 -3.64
CA THR A 286 -5.81 8.08 -4.24
C THR A 286 -6.28 7.84 -5.67
N VAL A 287 -7.60 7.82 -5.92
CA VAL A 287 -8.16 7.69 -7.26
C VAL A 287 -7.72 8.83 -8.18
N ASP A 288 -7.77 10.08 -7.70
CA ASP A 288 -7.34 11.25 -8.47
C ASP A 288 -5.84 11.17 -8.84
N ALA A 289 -5.00 10.69 -7.92
CA ALA A 289 -3.58 10.46 -8.16
C ALA A 289 -3.34 9.34 -9.19
N ILE A 290 -4.08 8.23 -9.14
CA ILE A 290 -3.99 7.14 -10.14
C ILE A 290 -4.39 7.66 -11.52
N VAL A 291 -5.50 8.41 -11.62
CA VAL A 291 -5.96 9.01 -12.88
C VAL A 291 -4.89 9.96 -13.44
N LYS A 292 -4.32 10.82 -12.60
CA LYS A 292 -3.26 11.76 -13.04
C LYS A 292 -1.98 11.02 -13.44
N ALA A 293 -1.62 9.95 -12.73
CA ALA A 293 -0.48 9.11 -13.06
C ALA A 293 -0.62 8.42 -14.43
N SER A 294 -1.86 8.14 -14.89
CA SER A 294 -2.10 7.53 -16.22
C SER A 294 -1.75 8.45 -17.40
N GLU A 295 -1.44 9.73 -17.15
CA GLU A 295 -0.92 10.65 -18.17
C GLU A 295 0.61 10.55 -18.33
N LEU A 296 1.29 9.77 -17.48
CA LEU A 296 2.73 9.56 -17.46
C LEU A 296 3.10 8.11 -17.83
N PRO A 297 4.34 7.84 -18.27
CA PRO A 297 4.83 6.48 -18.49
C PRO A 297 5.14 5.78 -17.15
N LEU A 298 4.09 5.58 -16.34
CA LEU A 298 4.15 5.04 -14.99
C LEU A 298 3.14 3.92 -14.82
N SER A 299 3.64 2.73 -14.47
CA SER A 299 2.84 1.60 -13.99
C SER A 299 2.88 1.53 -12.47
N ILE A 300 1.77 1.15 -11.86
CA ILE A 300 1.64 1.01 -10.40
C ILE A 300 1.27 -0.44 -10.10
N ILE A 301 2.07 -1.10 -9.26
CA ILE A 301 1.78 -2.43 -8.73
C ILE A 301 1.55 -2.30 -7.23
N LEU A 302 0.35 -2.62 -6.78
CA LEU A 302 0.02 -2.70 -5.36
C LEU A 302 0.07 -4.15 -4.88
N VAL A 303 1.00 -4.42 -3.98
CA VAL A 303 1.16 -5.71 -3.31
C VAL A 303 0.48 -5.68 -1.96
N GLY A 304 -0.65 -6.39 -1.88
CA GLY A 304 -1.46 -6.53 -0.68
C GLY A 304 -0.92 -7.59 0.27
N VAL A 305 -0.41 -7.17 1.42
CA VAL A 305 0.04 -8.05 2.51
C VAL A 305 -0.93 -8.02 3.70
N GLY A 306 -1.12 -9.16 4.35
CA GLY A 306 -2.01 -9.28 5.51
C GLY A 306 -3.44 -9.69 5.18
N ASP A 307 -4.34 -9.44 6.13
CA ASP A 307 -5.70 -9.98 6.16
C ASP A 307 -6.67 -9.26 5.19
N GLY A 308 -6.31 -8.06 4.72
CA GLY A 308 -7.24 -7.18 3.99
C GLY A 308 -8.26 -6.52 4.92
N PRO A 309 -9.49 -6.17 4.44
CA PRO A 309 -10.11 -6.60 3.19
C PRO A 309 -9.54 -5.93 1.92
N TRP A 310 -9.67 -6.62 0.78
CA TRP A 310 -9.06 -6.22 -0.50
C TRP A 310 -10.04 -5.66 -1.54
N GLY A 311 -11.33 -5.56 -1.22
CA GLY A 311 -12.37 -5.21 -2.19
C GLY A 311 -12.15 -3.85 -2.87
N MET A 312 -11.67 -2.85 -2.14
CA MET A 312 -11.35 -1.54 -2.72
C MET A 312 -10.14 -1.59 -3.66
N MET A 313 -9.15 -2.43 -3.37
CA MET A 313 -7.96 -2.55 -4.21
C MET A 313 -8.31 -3.20 -5.54
N GLN A 314 -9.25 -4.15 -5.54
CA GLN A 314 -9.86 -4.72 -6.75
C GLN A 314 -10.68 -3.69 -7.53
N GLU A 315 -11.31 -2.73 -6.84
CA GLU A 315 -12.02 -1.64 -7.50
C GLU A 315 -11.06 -0.67 -8.21
N PHE A 316 -9.89 -0.39 -7.62
CA PHE A 316 -8.86 0.44 -8.26
C PHE A 316 -8.20 -0.22 -9.48
N ASP A 317 -8.07 -1.55 -9.46
CA ASP A 317 -7.57 -2.38 -10.56
C ASP A 317 -8.45 -2.24 -11.81
N ASP A 318 -9.76 -2.48 -11.65
CA ASP A 318 -10.67 -2.68 -12.77
C ASP A 318 -11.56 -1.48 -13.11
N ASN A 319 -11.82 -0.60 -12.14
CA ASN A 319 -12.98 0.31 -12.18
C ASN A 319 -12.60 1.77 -11.92
N ILE A 320 -11.56 2.28 -12.59
CA ILE A 320 -11.26 3.72 -12.65
C ILE A 320 -11.54 4.24 -14.06
N PRO A 321 -12.75 4.73 -14.39
CA PRO A 321 -13.10 5.06 -15.76
C PRO A 321 -12.33 6.26 -16.32
N ALA A 322 -11.79 7.15 -15.49
CA ALA A 322 -11.21 8.42 -15.94
C ALA A 322 -9.75 8.31 -16.39
N ARG A 323 -9.09 7.15 -16.19
CA ARG A 323 -7.68 6.93 -16.58
C ARG A 323 -7.50 6.84 -18.11
N SER A 324 -6.35 7.29 -18.61
CA SER A 324 -5.98 7.26 -20.03
C SER A 324 -5.65 5.84 -20.51
N PHE A 325 -5.06 5.05 -19.62
CA PHE A 325 -4.86 3.61 -19.75
C PHE A 325 -4.89 2.97 -18.37
N ASP A 326 -5.13 1.67 -18.32
CA ASP A 326 -5.03 0.86 -17.12
C ASP A 326 -3.60 0.81 -16.63
N ASN A 327 -3.28 1.59 -15.59
CA ASN A 327 -1.93 1.78 -15.08
C ASN A 327 -1.74 1.23 -13.65
N PHE A 328 -2.69 0.41 -13.16
CA PHE A 328 -2.72 -0.04 -11.77
C PHE A 328 -3.04 -1.53 -11.72
N GLN A 329 -2.11 -2.33 -11.17
CA GLN A 329 -2.28 -3.76 -10.91
C GLN A 329 -2.36 -4.02 -9.40
N PHE A 330 -3.39 -4.72 -8.93
CA PHE A 330 -3.45 -5.25 -7.57
C PHE A 330 -3.03 -6.72 -7.48
N VAL A 331 -2.19 -7.07 -6.50
CA VAL A 331 -1.76 -8.44 -6.23
C VAL A 331 -1.99 -8.79 -4.76
N ASN A 332 -2.83 -9.79 -4.51
CA ASN A 332 -3.04 -10.31 -3.15
C ASN A 332 -1.92 -11.30 -2.77
N PHE A 333 -0.80 -10.76 -2.28
CA PHE A 333 0.37 -11.55 -1.88
C PHE A 333 0.03 -12.61 -0.84
N THR A 334 -0.73 -12.24 0.19
CA THR A 334 -1.08 -13.16 1.28
C THR A 334 -1.92 -14.34 0.77
N ALA A 335 -2.86 -14.11 -0.16
CA ALA A 335 -3.64 -15.20 -0.75
C ALA A 335 -2.75 -16.18 -1.53
N ILE A 336 -1.80 -15.68 -2.33
CA ILE A 336 -0.86 -16.52 -3.09
C ILE A 336 0.05 -17.30 -2.13
N MET A 337 0.62 -16.63 -1.12
CA MET A 337 1.51 -17.26 -0.16
C MET A 337 0.82 -18.29 0.74
N SER A 338 -0.50 -18.21 0.89
CA SER A 338 -1.30 -19.15 1.70
C SER A 338 -1.66 -20.44 0.98
N LYS A 339 -1.41 -20.56 -0.33
CA LYS A 339 -1.75 -21.78 -1.10
C LYS A 339 -0.98 -23.00 -0.61
N ASP A 340 -1.58 -24.18 -0.72
CA ASP A 340 -0.90 -25.45 -0.41
C ASP A 340 -0.14 -25.98 -1.62
N VAL A 341 0.94 -25.28 -1.98
CA VAL A 341 1.86 -25.64 -3.07
C VAL A 341 3.31 -25.33 -2.64
N SER A 342 4.30 -25.77 -3.42
CA SER A 342 5.71 -25.50 -3.12
C SER A 342 6.02 -24.00 -3.07
N GLN A 343 6.99 -23.61 -2.23
CA GLN A 343 7.41 -22.21 -2.07
C GLN A 343 7.79 -21.57 -3.41
N THR A 344 8.62 -22.24 -4.21
CA THR A 344 9.02 -21.78 -5.54
C THR A 344 7.81 -21.49 -6.45
N ARG A 345 6.76 -22.33 -6.40
CA ARG A 345 5.56 -22.11 -7.20
C ARG A 345 4.77 -20.89 -6.74
N LYS A 346 4.70 -20.63 -5.42
CA LYS A 346 4.08 -19.41 -4.88
C LYS A 346 4.83 -18.16 -5.34
N GLU A 347 6.17 -18.21 -5.28
CA GLU A 347 7.04 -17.10 -5.69
C GLU A 347 6.88 -16.82 -7.19
N THR A 348 6.89 -17.85 -8.03
CA THR A 348 6.63 -17.72 -9.47
C THR A 348 5.23 -17.17 -9.74
N GLU A 349 4.20 -17.66 -9.04
CA GLU A 349 2.83 -17.17 -9.23
C GLU A 349 2.69 -15.71 -8.83
N PHE A 350 3.32 -15.30 -7.73
CA PHE A 350 3.35 -13.91 -7.28
C PHE A 350 4.06 -13.01 -8.28
N ALA A 351 5.23 -13.43 -8.78
CA ALA A 351 5.99 -12.75 -9.82
C ALA A 351 5.16 -12.53 -11.09
N VAL A 352 4.53 -13.59 -11.59
CA VAL A 352 3.66 -13.53 -12.78
C VAL A 352 2.46 -12.61 -12.53
N SER A 353 1.82 -12.68 -11.37
CA SER A 353 0.68 -11.84 -11.02
C SER A 353 1.06 -10.35 -10.94
N ALA A 354 2.22 -10.04 -10.36
CA ALA A 354 2.70 -8.65 -10.26
C ALA A 354 3.04 -8.03 -11.61
N LEU A 355 3.55 -8.84 -12.54
CA LEU A 355 3.97 -8.37 -13.84
C LEU A 355 2.91 -8.51 -14.94
N MET A 356 1.75 -9.07 -14.64
CA MET A 356 0.74 -9.49 -15.62
C MET A 356 0.38 -8.38 -16.63
N GLU A 357 0.24 -7.15 -16.15
CA GLU A 357 -0.17 -6.02 -16.98
C GLU A 357 0.96 -5.17 -17.53
N VAL A 358 2.16 -5.26 -16.94
CA VAL A 358 3.31 -4.40 -17.26
C VAL A 358 3.64 -4.38 -18.78
N PRO A 359 3.62 -5.51 -19.52
CA PRO A 359 3.86 -5.48 -20.96
C PRO A 359 2.82 -4.67 -21.74
N SER A 360 1.54 -4.78 -21.36
CA SER A 360 0.44 -4.07 -22.01
C SER A 360 0.44 -2.60 -21.64
N GLN A 361 0.75 -2.29 -20.38
CA GLN A 361 0.91 -0.94 -19.85
C GLN A 361 2.03 -0.21 -20.57
N TYR A 362 3.22 -0.82 -20.67
CA TYR A 362 4.34 -0.24 -21.42
C TYR A 362 3.98 0.06 -22.88
N LYS A 363 3.34 -0.89 -23.58
CA LYS A 363 2.84 -0.66 -24.95
C LYS A 363 1.83 0.49 -25.03
N ALA A 364 0.96 0.64 -24.03
CA ALA A 364 0.04 1.78 -23.97
C ALA A 364 0.80 3.11 -23.89
N THR A 365 1.89 3.19 -23.10
CA THR A 365 2.71 4.41 -23.02
C THR A 365 3.33 4.81 -24.36
N LEU A 366 3.75 3.82 -25.16
CA LEU A 366 4.25 4.02 -26.52
C LEU A 366 3.13 4.50 -27.47
N GLU A 367 1.99 3.81 -27.49
CA GLU A 367 0.86 4.13 -28.38
C GLU A 367 0.20 5.47 -28.05
N LEU A 368 0.20 5.89 -26.78
CA LEU A 368 -0.27 7.21 -26.34
C LEU A 368 0.74 8.33 -26.59
N GLY A 369 1.99 7.99 -26.93
CA GLY A 369 3.05 8.98 -27.16
C GLY A 369 3.44 9.77 -25.91
N ILE A 370 3.35 9.13 -24.74
CA ILE A 370 3.70 9.73 -23.44
C ILE A 370 5.11 9.33 -22.96
N LEU A 371 5.69 8.25 -23.52
CA LEU A 371 7.07 7.86 -23.23
C LEU A 371 8.08 8.90 -23.76
N GLY A 372 9.08 9.25 -22.94
CA GLY A 372 10.13 10.23 -23.26
C GLY A 372 9.65 11.68 -23.34
N ARG A 373 8.42 11.96 -22.93
CA ARG A 373 7.83 13.29 -22.97
C ARG A 373 8.06 14.00 -21.63
N ARG A 374 8.73 15.15 -21.68
CA ARG A 374 8.80 16.05 -20.51
C ARG A 374 7.45 16.73 -20.32
N ASP A 375 6.63 16.18 -19.44
CA ASP A 375 5.42 16.87 -19.02
C ASP A 375 5.77 17.98 -18.02
N THR A 376 5.26 19.18 -18.26
CA THR A 376 5.51 20.36 -17.41
C THR A 376 4.51 20.46 -16.26
N LYS A 377 3.62 19.47 -16.13
CA LYS A 377 2.49 19.45 -15.19
C LYS A 377 2.59 18.40 -14.08
N SER A 378 3.69 17.66 -14.01
CA SER A 378 3.95 16.75 -12.89
C SER A 378 4.03 17.58 -11.60
N PRO A 379 3.30 17.21 -10.53
CA PRO A 379 3.45 17.87 -9.25
C PRO A 379 4.91 17.72 -8.78
N GLU A 380 5.50 18.79 -8.26
CA GLU A 380 6.84 18.73 -7.66
C GLU A 380 6.67 18.37 -6.18
N ARG A 381 6.83 17.08 -5.85
CA ARG A 381 6.81 16.59 -4.47
C ARG A 381 8.24 16.40 -3.98
N VAL A 382 8.51 16.86 -2.77
CA VAL A 382 9.80 16.68 -2.10
C VAL A 382 9.59 15.73 -0.92
N PRO A 383 10.36 14.64 -0.79
CA PRO A 383 10.22 13.70 0.31
C PRO A 383 10.81 14.29 1.59
N LEU A 384 10.24 13.91 2.74
CA LEU A 384 10.83 14.19 4.03
C LEU A 384 12.10 13.35 4.23
N PRO A 385 13.06 13.81 5.06
CA PRO A 385 14.16 12.95 5.49
C PRO A 385 13.63 11.77 6.32
N PRO A 386 14.39 10.67 6.45
CA PRO A 386 13.99 9.55 7.30
C PRO A 386 13.79 10.04 8.75
N PRO A 387 12.73 9.61 9.46
CA PRO A 387 12.29 10.22 10.71
C PRO A 387 13.19 9.94 11.94
N PHE A 388 14.45 9.54 11.75
CA PHE A 388 15.38 9.19 12.82
C PHE A 388 16.72 9.91 12.70
N GLY A 389 17.09 10.52 13.83
CA GLY A 389 18.34 11.23 14.00
C GLY A 389 18.11 12.68 14.39
N THR A 390 18.49 13.03 15.62
CA THR A 390 18.81 14.42 15.99
C THR A 390 20.02 14.85 15.16
N PHE A 391 19.80 15.22 13.92
CA PHE A 391 20.81 15.89 13.13
C PHE A 391 20.51 17.37 13.21
N ASN A 392 21.43 18.12 13.81
CA ASN A 392 21.46 19.57 13.73
C ASN A 392 21.45 19.94 12.24
N VAL A 393 20.28 20.23 11.69
CA VAL A 393 20.16 20.90 10.40
C VAL A 393 20.62 22.33 10.63
N ALA A 394 21.92 22.53 10.60
CA ALA A 394 22.47 23.83 10.25
C ALA A 394 21.93 24.12 8.85
N SER A 395 21.04 25.11 8.74
CA SER A 395 20.44 25.56 7.50
C SER A 395 21.53 25.91 6.48
N THR A 396 21.85 24.99 5.58
CA THR A 396 22.58 25.33 4.35
C THR A 396 21.56 25.74 3.30
N ALA A 397 21.17 27.00 3.37
CA ALA A 397 20.63 27.69 2.20
C ALA A 397 21.70 27.72 1.09
N PRO A 398 21.33 27.63 -0.20
CA PRO A 398 22.29 27.74 -1.28
C PRO A 398 22.79 29.18 -1.37
N LYS A 399 24.06 29.42 -1.03
CA LYS A 399 24.70 30.73 -1.24
C LYS A 399 25.26 30.79 -2.66
N THR A 400 24.59 31.60 -3.48
CA THR A 400 25.08 32.12 -4.76
C THR A 400 26.44 32.80 -4.60
N PHE A 401 27.32 32.54 -5.58
CA PHE A 401 28.63 33.15 -5.76
C PHE A 401 28.53 34.68 -5.90
N ALA A 402 29.26 35.41 -5.05
CA ALA A 402 29.77 36.75 -5.37
C ALA A 402 30.99 37.07 -4.47
N SER A 403 32.11 37.35 -5.13
CA SER A 403 33.37 37.77 -4.51
C SER A 403 33.30 39.19 -3.95
N SER A 404 33.92 39.39 -2.78
CA SER A 404 35.09 40.26 -2.56
C SER A 404 35.04 41.09 -1.26
N SER A 405 36.21 41.09 -0.60
CA SER A 405 36.79 42.18 0.22
C SER A 405 36.34 42.37 1.68
N GLY A 406 37.30 42.22 2.61
CA GLY A 406 37.49 43.22 3.67
C GLY A 406 37.50 42.76 5.14
N LEU A 407 38.71 42.68 5.70
CA LEU A 407 39.14 43.00 7.08
C LEU A 407 38.60 42.23 8.31
N GLN A 408 39.53 41.45 8.89
CA GLN A 408 40.04 41.51 10.27
C GLN A 408 39.16 42.14 11.37
N GLN A 409 38.90 41.39 12.45
CA GLN A 409 39.55 41.63 13.76
C GLN A 409 39.29 40.50 14.77
N ARG A 410 40.19 40.41 15.74
CA ARG A 410 40.51 39.26 16.60
C ARG A 410 40.30 39.66 18.07
N ALA A 411 39.47 38.88 18.79
CA ALA A 411 39.47 38.59 20.24
C ALA A 411 39.25 39.77 21.25
N PRO A 412 39.02 39.54 22.57
CA PRO A 412 38.92 38.28 23.31
C PRO A 412 37.70 38.13 24.27
N SER A 413 37.61 36.90 24.78
CA SER A 413 36.89 36.38 25.94
C SER A 413 36.85 37.26 27.20
N HIS A 414 35.67 37.37 27.81
CA HIS A 414 35.53 37.52 29.26
C HIS A 414 34.40 36.64 29.80
N SER A 415 34.80 35.79 30.72
CA SER A 415 33.99 34.97 31.62
C SER A 415 33.20 35.86 32.59
N SER A 416 31.93 35.54 32.79
CA SER A 416 31.26 35.76 34.07
C SER A 416 30.09 34.79 34.21
N ASP A 417 30.20 33.97 35.25
CA ASP A 417 29.18 33.08 35.77
C ASP A 417 27.90 33.85 36.11
N ARG A 418 26.76 33.31 35.68
CA ARG A 418 25.54 33.39 36.49
C ARG A 418 24.62 32.23 36.19
N ALA A 419 24.61 31.29 37.14
CA ALA A 419 23.61 30.25 37.27
C ALA A 419 22.20 30.85 37.28
N SER A 420 21.32 30.30 36.45
CA SER A 420 19.88 30.43 36.59
C SER A 420 19.28 29.08 36.22
N THR A 421 19.12 28.27 37.25
CA THR A 421 18.36 27.04 37.31
C THR A 421 16.90 27.32 36.92
N SER A 422 16.47 26.86 35.75
CA SER A 422 15.07 26.56 35.46
C SER A 422 14.95 25.07 35.16
N THR A 423 14.59 24.33 36.19
CA THR A 423 14.26 22.90 36.17
C THR A 423 13.16 22.62 35.15
N SER A 424 13.50 21.88 34.10
CA SER A 424 12.56 21.09 33.31
C SER A 424 11.95 20.00 34.20
N PRO A 425 10.63 19.70 34.12
CA PRO A 425 10.06 18.61 34.90
C PRO A 425 10.58 17.25 34.39
N PRO A 426 10.84 16.27 35.28
CA PRO A 426 11.34 14.98 34.89
C PRO A 426 10.26 14.15 34.19
N ALA A 427 10.72 13.30 33.25
CA ALA A 427 9.94 12.30 32.56
C ALA A 427 9.19 11.40 33.56
N ALA A 428 7.86 11.32 33.40
CA ALA A 428 7.03 10.40 34.15
C ALA A 428 7.26 8.96 33.66
N THR A 429 7.39 8.04 34.62
CA THR A 429 7.48 6.59 34.45
C THR A 429 6.24 5.99 33.75
N PRO A 430 6.38 4.90 32.96
CA PRO A 430 5.36 4.43 32.02
C PRO A 430 4.38 3.42 32.65
N SER A 431 3.69 3.77 33.73
CA SER A 431 2.81 2.81 34.41
C SER A 431 1.43 3.32 34.87
N ASP A 432 1.02 4.55 34.51
CA ASP A 432 -0.32 5.08 34.87
C ASP A 432 -1.10 5.73 33.70
N SER A 433 -0.61 5.57 32.47
CA SER A 433 -1.00 6.44 31.34
C SER A 433 -2.20 5.96 30.50
N GLN A 434 -2.93 4.92 30.89
CA GLN A 434 -4.01 4.35 30.06
C GLN A 434 -5.43 4.78 30.44
N VAL A 435 -5.62 5.48 31.57
CA VAL A 435 -6.96 5.92 32.02
C VAL A 435 -7.27 7.36 31.58
N CYS A 436 -8.54 7.61 31.25
CA CYS A 436 -9.05 8.89 30.78
C CYS A 436 -8.76 10.00 31.80
N PRO A 437 -8.18 11.15 31.39
CA PRO A 437 -7.84 12.24 32.32
C PRO A 437 -9.06 12.97 32.91
N VAL A 438 -10.27 12.65 32.44
CA VAL A 438 -11.52 13.30 32.87
C VAL A 438 -12.20 12.48 33.96
N CYS A 439 -12.42 11.19 33.75
CA CYS A 439 -13.06 10.31 34.75
C CYS A 439 -12.07 9.49 35.58
N LEU A 440 -10.79 9.45 35.18
CA LEU A 440 -9.72 8.66 35.81
C LEU A 440 -10.05 7.16 35.97
N SER A 441 -11.06 6.66 35.25
CA SER A 441 -11.63 5.33 35.46
C SER A 441 -11.64 4.49 34.18
N ASN A 442 -12.09 5.07 33.06
CA ASN A 442 -12.22 4.35 31.79
C ASN A 442 -10.91 4.41 31.00
N SER A 443 -10.68 3.41 30.14
CA SER A 443 -9.58 3.44 29.17
C SER A 443 -9.75 4.56 28.14
N ARG A 444 -8.64 5.00 27.56
CA ARG A 444 -8.63 6.02 26.51
C ARG A 444 -8.95 5.40 25.15
N ASP A 445 -10.20 5.50 24.73
CA ASP A 445 -10.72 5.00 23.44
C ASP A 445 -11.21 6.13 22.52
N MET A 446 -10.87 7.39 22.83
CA MET A 446 -11.23 8.57 22.03
C MET A 446 -10.05 9.53 21.89
N ALA A 447 -9.77 10.02 20.69
CA ALA A 447 -8.76 11.04 20.40
C ALA A 447 -9.38 12.30 19.79
N PHE A 448 -8.79 13.46 20.08
CA PHE A 448 -9.17 14.74 19.48
C PHE A 448 -8.20 15.14 18.36
N GLY A 449 -8.62 16.05 17.48
CA GLY A 449 -7.78 16.59 16.38
C GLY A 449 -6.43 17.22 16.83
N CYS A 450 -6.28 17.51 18.12
CA CYS A 450 -5.00 17.94 18.71
C CYS A 450 -4.08 16.79 19.16
N GLY A 451 -4.46 15.53 18.95
CA GLY A 451 -3.68 14.33 19.32
C GLY A 451 -3.83 13.85 20.77
N HIS A 452 -4.63 14.53 21.60
CA HIS A 452 -4.88 14.15 22.99
C HIS A 452 -6.09 13.21 23.13
N GLN A 453 -6.09 12.37 24.16
CA GLN A 453 -7.04 11.27 24.30
C GLN A 453 -7.88 11.33 25.58
N THR A 454 -9.12 10.87 25.49
CA THR A 454 -10.09 10.68 26.58
C THR A 454 -10.85 9.37 26.37
N CYS A 455 -11.84 9.06 27.20
CA CYS A 455 -12.75 7.94 26.95
C CYS A 455 -14.02 8.41 26.23
N SER A 456 -14.64 7.51 25.47
CA SER A 456 -15.88 7.74 24.73
C SER A 456 -17.04 8.19 25.63
N ASN A 457 -17.01 7.86 26.92
CA ASN A 457 -18.05 8.27 27.88
C ASN A 457 -17.89 9.73 28.34
N CYS A 458 -16.68 10.28 28.27
CA CYS A 458 -16.40 11.65 28.71
C CYS A 458 -16.32 12.64 27.55
N GLU A 459 -16.15 12.17 26.32
CA GLU A 459 -16.06 13.03 25.13
C GLU A 459 -17.28 13.94 24.92
N PRO A 460 -18.55 13.49 25.08
CA PRO A 460 -19.72 14.31 24.72
C PRO A 460 -19.87 15.59 25.54
N SER A 461 -19.24 15.67 26.73
CA SER A 461 -19.29 16.83 27.60
C SER A 461 -18.12 17.81 27.41
N LEU A 462 -17.26 17.58 26.41
CA LEU A 462 -16.06 18.38 26.16
C LEU A 462 -16.20 19.21 24.88
N GLU A 463 -16.17 20.53 25.04
CA GLU A 463 -16.06 21.50 23.94
C GLU A 463 -14.59 21.87 23.63
N SER A 464 -13.71 21.72 24.62
CA SER A 464 -12.27 21.96 24.48
C SER A 464 -11.46 20.82 25.08
N CYS A 465 -10.28 20.58 24.53
CA CYS A 465 -9.40 19.50 24.99
C CYS A 465 -8.96 19.75 26.43
N PRO A 466 -9.16 18.83 27.38
CA PRO A 466 -8.82 19.03 28.79
C PRO A 466 -7.30 19.13 29.03
N ILE A 467 -6.49 18.72 28.05
CA ILE A 467 -5.03 18.72 28.15
C ILE A 467 -4.42 20.00 27.56
N CYS A 468 -4.78 20.38 26.33
CA CYS A 468 -4.19 21.55 25.66
C CYS A 468 -5.14 22.74 25.48
N ARG A 469 -6.39 22.63 25.95
CA ARG A 469 -7.44 23.67 25.90
C ARG A 469 -7.80 24.18 24.51
N ARG A 470 -7.38 23.50 23.45
CA ARG A 470 -7.82 23.81 22.07
C ARG A 470 -9.29 23.38 21.87
N PRO A 471 -10.09 24.13 21.09
CA PRO A 471 -11.43 23.68 20.68
C PRO A 471 -11.39 22.30 20.04
N ILE A 472 -12.39 21.46 20.31
CA ILE A 472 -12.47 20.10 19.74
C ILE A 472 -13.26 20.15 18.44
N GLU A 473 -12.53 20.20 17.32
CA GLU A 473 -13.09 20.19 15.96
C GLU A 473 -13.26 18.77 15.39
N THR A 474 -12.39 17.83 15.81
CA THR A 474 -12.36 16.45 15.32
C THR A 474 -12.33 15.48 16.49
N ARG A 475 -13.13 14.41 16.40
CA ARG A 475 -13.23 13.32 17.38
C ARG A 475 -13.02 12.00 16.66
N ILE A 476 -12.14 11.16 17.18
CA ILE A 476 -11.73 9.90 16.54
C ILE A 476 -11.84 8.79 17.59
N LYS A 477 -12.75 7.84 17.38
CA LYS A 477 -12.86 6.65 18.23
C LYS A 477 -11.74 5.67 17.91
N LEU A 478 -11.06 5.19 18.94
CA LEU A 478 -9.97 4.22 18.85
C LEU A 478 -10.55 2.84 19.19
N TYR A 479 -10.34 1.85 18.31
CA TYR A 479 -10.85 0.48 18.46
C TYR A 479 -9.80 -0.46 19.02
#